data_AF-A0A7X7HD79-F1
#
_entry.id   AF-A0A7X7HD79-F1
#
_cell.length_a   1.000
_cell.length_b   1.000
_cell.length_c   1.000
_cell.angle_alpha   90.00
_cell.angle_beta   90.00
_cell.angle_gamma   90.00
#
_symmetry.space_group_name_H-M   'P 1'
#
loop_
_entity.id
_entity.type
_entity.pdbx_description
1 polymer ?
#
loop_
_entity_poly.entity_id
_entity_poly.type
_entity_poly.pdbx_seq_one_letter_code
_entity_poly.pdbx_strand_id
1 'polypeptide(L)'
;TGKYLPGQPAPEGSRGTDAKGGARMIQRFTDNEELLKRVQLLKPTADELGLTMAQLAVAWVLQRRDIAAAIIGASRPEQVAENVAASGVEIPEGMMWRIDEILGDVVVRDPALTRAGMPQQRPA
;
A
#
# COMPACT_ATOMS: atom_id res chain seq x y z
N THR A 1 -2.77 1.33 -5.84
CA THR A 1 -3.33 1.92 -7.08
C THR A 1 -2.81 3.32 -7.42
N GLY A 2 -2.19 4.10 -6.51
CA GLY A 2 -1.66 5.43 -6.87
C GLY A 2 -2.70 6.51 -7.16
N LYS A 3 -4.00 6.23 -6.92
CA LYS A 3 -5.13 7.11 -7.25
C LYS A 3 -5.29 8.34 -6.36
N TYR A 4 -4.62 8.38 -5.20
CA TYR A 4 -4.64 9.52 -4.29
C TYR A 4 -3.50 10.45 -4.68
N LEU A 5 -3.84 11.63 -5.19
CA LEU A 5 -2.86 12.64 -5.63
C LEU A 5 -2.61 13.66 -4.50
N PRO A 6 -1.38 14.15 -4.33
CA PRO A 6 -1.07 15.17 -3.32
C PRO A 6 -1.92 16.42 -3.50
N GLY A 7 -2.52 16.93 -2.41
CA GLY A 7 -3.32 18.15 -2.41
C GLY A 7 -4.65 18.06 -3.17
N GLN A 8 -5.04 16.89 -3.67
CA GLN A 8 -6.29 16.70 -4.42
C GLN A 8 -7.34 15.95 -3.60
N PRO A 9 -8.64 16.20 -3.87
CA PRO A 9 -9.71 15.45 -3.23
C PRO A 9 -9.60 13.96 -3.56
N ALA A 10 -10.06 13.12 -2.62
CA ALA A 10 -10.14 11.69 -2.83
C ALA A 10 -11.04 11.38 -4.06
N PRO A 11 -10.63 10.45 -4.94
CA PRO A 11 -11.46 10.08 -6.09
C PRO A 11 -12.84 9.59 -5.67
N GLU A 12 -13.86 9.91 -6.47
CA GLU A 12 -15.23 9.45 -6.23
C GLU A 12 -15.32 7.91 -6.18
N GLY A 13 -16.17 7.40 -5.29
CA GLY A 13 -16.35 5.95 -5.11
C GLY A 13 -15.11 5.25 -4.53
N SER A 14 -14.08 5.99 -4.11
CA SER A 14 -12.92 5.42 -3.45
C SER A 14 -13.17 5.22 -1.95
N ARG A 15 -12.29 4.45 -1.30
CA ARG A 15 -12.31 4.32 0.17
C ARG A 15 -12.19 5.67 0.88
N GLY A 16 -11.60 6.69 0.24
CA GLY A 16 -11.43 8.02 0.82
C GLY A 16 -12.73 8.82 0.90
N THR A 17 -13.77 8.41 0.18
CA THR A 17 -15.10 9.03 0.22
C THR A 17 -16.10 8.21 1.04
N ASP A 18 -15.68 7.10 1.64
CA ASP A 18 -16.56 6.23 2.44
C ASP A 18 -16.79 6.76 3.86
N ALA A 19 -18.01 7.25 4.10
CA ALA A 19 -18.46 7.76 5.40
C ALA A 19 -18.67 6.67 6.47
N LYS A 20 -18.73 5.37 6.09
CA LYS A 20 -18.91 4.25 7.03
C LYS A 20 -17.62 3.88 7.78
N GLY A 21 -16.56 4.66 7.61
CA GLY A 21 -15.28 4.51 8.31
C GLY A 21 -14.11 4.22 7.39
N GLY A 22 -14.34 3.89 6.11
CA GLY A 22 -13.27 3.71 5.14
C GLY A 22 -12.36 4.93 5.01
N ALA A 23 -12.94 6.14 4.99
CA ALA A 23 -12.16 7.38 4.91
C ALA A 23 -11.25 7.55 6.14
N ARG A 24 -11.82 7.38 7.34
CA ARG A 24 -11.06 7.44 8.61
C ARG A 24 -9.92 6.43 8.67
N MET A 25 -10.12 5.22 8.14
CA MET A 25 -9.11 4.16 8.12
C MET A 25 -7.86 4.53 7.33
N ILE A 26 -8.01 5.28 6.23
CA ILE A 26 -6.88 5.66 5.36
C ILE A 26 -6.39 7.08 5.57
N GLN A 27 -7.07 7.87 6.40
CA GLN A 27 -6.83 9.30 6.59
C GLN A 27 -5.35 9.62 6.86
N ARG A 28 -4.71 8.88 7.76
CA ARG A 28 -3.28 9.07 8.09
C ARG A 28 -2.34 9.00 6.88
N PHE A 29 -2.73 8.30 5.82
CA PHE A 29 -1.97 8.17 4.59
C PHE A 29 -2.36 9.24 3.58
N THR A 30 -3.65 9.56 3.47
CA THR A 30 -4.15 10.56 2.50
C THR A 30 -3.83 11.99 2.91
N ASP A 31 -3.72 12.26 4.22
CA ASP A 31 -3.38 13.59 4.74
C ASP A 31 -1.86 13.84 4.74
N ASN A 32 -1.06 12.80 4.43
CA ASN A 32 0.39 12.90 4.33
C ASN A 32 0.81 13.18 2.87
N GLU A 33 0.94 14.47 2.53
CA GLU A 33 1.33 14.89 1.19
C GLU A 33 2.69 14.34 0.73
N GLU A 34 3.67 14.29 1.62
CA GLU A 34 5.00 13.80 1.27
C GLU A 34 4.96 12.30 0.92
N LEU A 35 4.26 11.50 1.70
CA LEU A 35 4.00 10.10 1.37
C LEU A 35 3.31 9.97 0.02
N LEU A 36 2.27 10.76 -0.25
CA LEU A 36 1.58 10.72 -1.54
C LEU A 36 2.52 11.08 -2.70
N LYS A 37 3.40 12.07 -2.54
CA LYS A 37 4.42 12.43 -3.54
C LYS A 37 5.36 11.25 -3.81
N ARG A 38 5.91 10.62 -2.76
CA ARG A 38 6.77 9.42 -2.91
C ARG A 38 6.05 8.27 -3.60
N VAL A 39 4.79 8.02 -3.25
CA VAL A 39 3.97 6.98 -3.89
C VAL A 39 3.80 7.23 -5.39
N GLN A 40 3.70 8.49 -5.84
CA GLN A 40 3.62 8.78 -7.28
C GLN A 40 4.90 8.42 -8.03
N LEU A 41 6.06 8.54 -7.37
CA LEU A 41 7.37 8.22 -7.96
C LEU A 41 7.57 6.71 -8.18
N LEU A 42 6.73 5.85 -7.58
CA LEU A 42 6.76 4.40 -7.81
C LEU A 42 6.11 4.00 -9.14
N LYS A 43 5.32 4.87 -9.79
CA LYS A 43 4.61 4.54 -11.04
C LYS A 43 5.55 4.02 -12.14
N PRO A 44 6.68 4.68 -12.47
CA PRO A 44 7.61 4.17 -13.47
C PRO A 44 8.16 2.79 -13.12
N THR A 45 8.39 2.51 -11.83
CA THR A 45 8.87 1.18 -11.39
C THR A 45 7.80 0.10 -11.61
N ALA A 46 6.53 0.43 -11.35
CA ALA A 46 5.42 -0.47 -11.63
C ALA A 46 5.27 -0.72 -13.14
N ASP A 47 5.34 0.35 -13.95
CA ASP A 47 5.22 0.30 -15.41
C ASP A 47 6.36 -0.52 -16.05
N GLU A 48 7.61 -0.32 -15.59
CA GLU A 48 8.78 -1.09 -16.04
C GLU A 48 8.64 -2.60 -15.73
N LEU A 49 7.94 -2.95 -14.65
CA LEU A 49 7.64 -4.33 -14.28
C LEU A 49 6.36 -4.89 -14.93
N GLY A 50 5.63 -4.07 -15.68
CA GLY A 50 4.34 -4.46 -16.26
C GLY A 50 3.23 -4.69 -15.22
N LEU A 51 3.34 -4.06 -14.04
CA LEU A 51 2.42 -4.24 -12.92
C LEU A 51 1.57 -2.99 -12.70
N THR A 52 0.34 -3.18 -12.23
CA THR A 52 -0.38 -2.06 -11.64
C THR A 52 0.24 -1.66 -10.30
N MET A 53 0.03 -0.41 -9.89
CA MET A 53 0.47 0.07 -8.57
C MET A 53 -0.07 -0.75 -7.39
N ALA A 54 -1.21 -1.44 -7.55
CA ALA A 54 -1.71 -2.35 -6.51
C ALA A 54 -0.94 -3.67 -6.53
N GLN A 55 -0.70 -4.22 -7.72
CA GLN A 55 0.08 -5.44 -7.90
C GLN A 55 1.52 -5.28 -7.40
N LEU A 56 2.18 -4.16 -7.72
CA LEU A 56 3.53 -3.87 -7.21
C LEU A 56 3.59 -3.94 -5.67
N ALA A 57 2.62 -3.35 -4.99
CA ALA A 57 2.57 -3.35 -3.53
C ALA A 57 2.38 -4.76 -2.94
N VAL A 58 1.51 -5.57 -3.55
CA VAL A 58 1.29 -6.96 -3.12
C VAL A 58 2.53 -7.81 -3.41
N ALA A 59 3.10 -7.72 -4.61
CA ALA A 59 4.32 -8.43 -5.00
C ALA A 59 5.50 -8.06 -4.10
N TRP A 60 5.65 -6.78 -3.72
CA TRP A 60 6.69 -6.31 -2.80
C TRP A 60 6.59 -6.98 -1.42
N VAL A 61 5.37 -7.09 -0.86
CA VAL A 61 5.14 -7.81 0.41
C VAL A 61 5.55 -9.27 0.26
N LEU A 62 5.17 -9.90 -0.85
CA LEU A 62 5.46 -11.31 -1.12
C LEU A 62 6.93 -11.62 -1.42
N GLN A 63 7.80 -10.62 -1.64
CA GLN A 63 9.24 -10.85 -1.77
C GLN A 63 9.88 -11.33 -0.45
N ARG A 64 9.27 -11.04 0.71
CA ARG A 64 9.80 -11.44 2.01
C ARG A 64 9.49 -12.92 2.27
N ARG A 65 10.53 -13.75 2.31
CA ARG A 65 10.39 -15.21 2.53
C ARG A 65 9.73 -15.59 3.86
N ASP A 66 9.82 -14.73 4.87
CA ASP A 66 9.19 -14.94 6.19
C ASP A 66 7.68 -14.65 6.19
N ILE A 67 7.13 -14.09 5.10
CA ILE A 67 5.71 -13.78 4.96
C ILE A 67 5.01 -14.95 4.25
N ALA A 68 4.07 -15.59 4.96
CA ALA A 68 3.31 -16.70 4.39
C ALA A 68 2.20 -16.25 3.41
N ALA A 69 1.58 -15.08 3.64
CA ALA A 69 0.50 -14.59 2.82
C ALA A 69 0.35 -13.06 2.90
N ALA A 70 -0.10 -12.45 1.80
CA ALA A 70 -0.57 -11.07 1.76
C ALA A 70 -2.11 -11.05 1.75
N ILE A 71 -2.72 -10.39 2.74
CA ILE A 71 -4.18 -10.27 2.82
C ILE A 71 -4.64 -9.08 1.99
N ILE A 72 -5.49 -9.32 0.99
CA ILE A 72 -6.06 -8.28 0.13
C ILE A 72 -7.53 -8.02 0.49
N GLY A 73 -7.92 -6.75 0.45
CA GLY A 73 -9.32 -6.33 0.55
C GLY A 73 -9.84 -5.88 -0.81
N ALA A 74 -10.99 -6.42 -1.23
CA ALA A 74 -11.66 -6.06 -2.48
C ALA A 74 -13.13 -5.74 -2.20
N SER A 75 -13.64 -4.64 -2.74
CA SER A 75 -15.06 -4.28 -2.69
C SER A 75 -15.80 -4.68 -3.96
N ARG A 76 -15.06 -5.10 -5.00
CA ARG A 76 -15.58 -5.57 -6.28
C ARG A 76 -14.82 -6.82 -6.75
N PRO A 77 -15.48 -7.77 -7.42
CA PRO A 77 -14.83 -9.02 -7.87
C PRO A 77 -13.60 -8.78 -8.76
N GLU A 78 -13.65 -7.79 -9.64
CA GLU A 78 -12.55 -7.51 -10.58
C GLU A 78 -11.24 -7.16 -9.86
N GLN A 79 -11.31 -6.55 -8.67
CA GLN A 79 -10.12 -6.23 -7.87
C GLN A 79 -9.44 -7.48 -7.32
N VAL A 80 -10.20 -8.56 -7.10
CA VAL A 80 -9.60 -9.84 -6.69
C VAL A 80 -8.76 -10.40 -7.82
N ALA A 81 -9.32 -10.45 -9.03
CA ALA A 81 -8.61 -10.91 -10.22
C ALA A 81 -7.35 -10.06 -10.49
N GLU A 82 -7.46 -8.74 -10.39
CA GLU A 82 -6.32 -7.82 -10.56
C GLU A 82 -5.22 -8.07 -9.52
N ASN A 83 -5.56 -8.18 -8.24
CA ASN A 83 -4.59 -8.33 -7.17
C ASN A 83 -3.90 -9.71 -7.19
N VAL A 84 -4.62 -10.78 -7.56
CA VAL A 84 -4.06 -12.14 -7.60
C VAL A 84 -2.94 -12.28 -8.64
N ALA A 85 -2.96 -11.47 -9.70
CA ALA A 85 -1.89 -11.47 -10.71
C ALA A 85 -0.52 -11.02 -10.15
N ALA A 86 -0.47 -10.44 -8.94
CA ALA A 86 0.78 -10.15 -8.25
C ALA A 86 1.45 -11.38 -7.62
N SER A 87 0.71 -12.47 -7.46
CA SER A 87 1.23 -13.71 -6.87
C SER A 87 2.25 -14.36 -7.80
N GLY A 88 3.41 -14.73 -7.25
CA GLY A 88 4.49 -15.37 -8.01
C GLY A 88 5.33 -14.40 -8.86
N VAL A 89 5.05 -13.10 -8.80
CA VAL A 89 5.91 -12.09 -9.43
C VAL A 89 7.22 -11.97 -8.64
N GLU A 90 8.34 -12.12 -9.33
CA GLU A 90 9.67 -11.84 -8.79
C GLU A 90 10.06 -10.40 -9.12
N ILE A 91 10.41 -9.62 -8.09
CA ILE A 91 10.89 -8.25 -8.28
C ILE A 91 12.42 -8.31 -8.26
N PRO A 92 13.12 -7.89 -9.34
CA PRO A 92 14.57 -7.86 -9.36
C PRO A 92 15.14 -7.01 -8.23
N GLU A 93 16.31 -7.40 -7.69
CA GLU A 93 16.97 -6.71 -6.58
C GLU A 93 17.17 -5.20 -6.84
N GLY A 94 17.55 -4.82 -8.06
CA GLY A 94 17.69 -3.42 -8.44
C GLY A 94 16.38 -2.63 -8.35
N MET A 95 15.24 -3.25 -8.65
CA MET A 95 13.93 -2.62 -8.49
C MET A 95 13.51 -2.55 -7.02
N MET A 96 13.86 -3.55 -6.21
CA MET A 96 13.65 -3.50 -4.76
C MET A 96 14.41 -2.34 -4.13
N TRP A 97 15.68 -2.16 -4.51
CA TRP A 97 16.50 -1.02 -4.07
C TRP A 97 15.89 0.32 -4.48
N ARG A 98 15.44 0.45 -5.73
CA ARG A 98 14.78 1.67 -6.23
C ARG A 98 13.51 2.02 -5.44
N ILE A 99 12.71 1.02 -5.06
CA ILE A 99 11.52 1.22 -4.21
C ILE A 99 11.93 1.77 -2.84
N ASP A 100 12.97 1.21 -2.24
CA ASP A 100 13.50 1.66 -0.95
C ASP A 100 14.06 3.09 -1.01
N GLU A 101 14.78 3.45 -2.08
CA GLU A 101 15.25 4.83 -2.31
C GLU A 101 14.11 5.83 -2.47
N ILE A 102 13.09 5.46 -3.25
CA ILE A 102 11.92 6.32 -3.49
C ILE A 102 11.19 6.61 -2.18
N LEU A 103 10.94 5.59 -1.37
CA LEU A 103 10.19 5.74 -0.12
C LEU A 103 11.06 6.33 1.01
N GLY A 104 12.33 5.93 1.10
CA GLY A 104 13.30 6.49 2.02
C GLY A 104 12.84 6.51 3.48
N ASP A 105 12.76 7.72 4.04
CA ASP A 105 12.47 8.01 5.44
C ASP A 105 10.97 8.05 5.77
N VAL A 106 10.08 8.04 4.77
CA VAL A 106 8.62 7.95 5.02
C VAL A 106 8.20 6.54 5.47
N VAL A 107 9.10 5.55 5.32
CA VAL A 107 8.86 4.17 5.76
C VAL A 107 8.99 4.07 7.27
N VAL A 108 7.88 3.71 7.92
CA VAL A 108 7.83 3.45 9.36
C VAL A 108 8.41 2.07 9.66
N ARG A 109 9.46 2.03 10.50
CA ARG A 109 10.16 0.80 10.90
C ARG A 109 10.09 0.50 12.39
N ASP A 110 9.51 1.40 13.20
CA ASP A 110 9.44 1.24 14.65
C ASP A 110 8.38 0.20 15.06
N PRO A 111 8.78 -0.95 15.62
CA PRO A 111 7.84 -1.98 16.07
C PRO A 111 7.02 -1.56 17.30
N ALA A 112 7.45 -0.53 18.06
CA ALA A 112 6.71 -0.05 19.22
C ALA A 112 5.34 0.53 18.85
N LEU A 113 5.19 1.05 17.62
CA LEU A 113 3.93 1.59 17.12
C LEU A 113 2.84 0.52 16.98
N THR A 114 3.21 -0.74 16.71
CA THR A 114 2.25 -1.86 16.73
C THR A 114 1.70 -2.07 18.14
N ARG A 115 2.58 -2.05 19.16
CA ARG A 115 2.18 -2.24 20.55
C ARG A 115 1.31 -1.09 21.06
N ALA A 116 1.62 0.14 20.67
CA ALA A 116 0.89 1.33 21.10
C ALA A 116 -0.60 1.30 20.68
N GLY A 117 -0.92 0.68 19.54
CA GLY A 117 -2.29 0.55 19.04
C GLY A 117 -3.03 -0.71 19.50
N MET A 118 -2.38 -1.62 20.22
CA MET A 118 -3.01 -2.86 20.70
C MET A 118 -3.73 -2.66 22.03
N PRO A 119 -4.90 -3.31 22.25
CA PRO A 119 -5.52 -3.35 23.56
C PRO A 119 -4.54 -3.93 24.58
N GLN A 120 -4.24 -3.17 25.65
CA GLN A 120 -3.31 -3.60 26.68
C GLN A 120 -3.89 -4.70 27.59
N GLN A 121 -5.20 -4.87 27.56
CA GLN A 121 -5.93 -5.91 28.26
C GLN A 121 -6.96 -6.51 27.31
N ARG A 122 -7.25 -7.81 27.47
CA ARG A 122 -8.32 -8.46 26.72
C ARG A 122 -9.65 -7.81 27.09
N PRO A 123 -10.50 -7.44 26.11
CA PRO A 123 -11.87 -7.04 26.41
C PRO A 123 -12.58 -8.17 27.17
N ALA A 124 -13.30 -7.81 28.22
CA ALA A 124 -14.15 -8.73 28.98
C ALA A 124 -15.36 -9.20 28.17
#